data_AF-A0A1I8HD87-F1
#
_entry.id   AF-A0A1I8HD87-F1
#
_cell.length_a   1.000
_cell.length_b   1.000
_cell.length_c   1.000
_cell.angle_alpha   90.00
_cell.angle_beta   90.00
_cell.angle_gamma   90.00
#
_symmetry.space_group_name_H-M   'P 1'
#
loop_
_entity.id
_entity.type
_entity.pdbx_description
1 polymer ?
#
loop_
_entity_poly.entity_id
_entity_poly.type
_entity_poly.pdbx_seq_one_letter_code
_entity_poly.pdbx_strand_id
1 'polypeptide(L)'
;MPDLRVLFGGNQFVCSCDLVKFTDWMRQQYPIYQIENKGSWLSNAMCNKMPNGSHPISNVMLLDFRLSWWDCYSRRLIAVLSSAIGGLMVVFAVSSAVSRYRWKLRYALLAFCIRHGLVRGRKLQSEWTYDACFIYDETDSSVSEWVGDLVLKLETDLRLRLYEAERDAPVGSNMLDEAASAIDKSRHAV
;
A
#
# COMPACT_ATOMS: atom_id res chain seq x y z
N MET A 1 -50.26 27.95 -28.42
CA MET A 1 -49.25 27.11 -27.73
C MET A 1 -48.93 25.97 -28.67
N PRO A 2 -47.66 25.58 -28.88
CA PRO A 2 -47.37 24.45 -29.76
C PRO A 2 -47.99 23.17 -29.17
N ASP A 3 -48.78 22.45 -29.97
CA ASP A 3 -49.41 21.17 -29.63
C ASP A 3 -48.33 20.08 -29.54
N LEU A 4 -47.62 20.03 -28.40
CA LEU A 4 -46.66 18.96 -28.15
C LEU A 4 -47.41 17.70 -27.65
N ARG A 5 -47.62 16.74 -28.56
CA ARG A 5 -48.17 15.42 -28.19
C ARG A 5 -47.05 14.48 -27.76
N VAL A 6 -46.99 14.18 -26.47
CA VAL A 6 -46.01 13.25 -25.90
C VAL A 6 -46.73 11.94 -25.52
N LEU A 7 -46.19 10.79 -25.94
CA LEU A 7 -46.70 9.46 -25.61
C LEU A 7 -45.60 8.67 -24.88
N PHE A 8 -45.84 8.30 -23.62
CA PHE A 8 -44.89 7.52 -22.82
C PHE A 8 -45.20 6.01 -22.82
N GLY A 9 -46.36 5.62 -23.35
CA GLY A 9 -46.78 4.22 -23.47
C GLY A 9 -45.83 3.35 -24.28
N GLY A 10 -45.64 2.10 -23.86
CA GLY A 10 -44.83 1.11 -24.58
C GLY A 10 -43.31 1.23 -24.39
N ASN A 11 -42.84 2.22 -23.63
CA ASN A 11 -41.42 2.36 -23.29
C ASN A 11 -41.00 1.40 -22.16
N GLN A 12 -39.74 0.99 -22.17
CA GLN A 12 -39.16 0.15 -21.12
C GLN A 12 -38.57 0.98 -19.98
N PHE A 13 -39.39 1.37 -19.01
CA PHE A 13 -38.91 2.11 -17.84
C PHE A 13 -38.17 1.21 -16.85
N VAL A 14 -37.00 1.69 -16.40
CA VAL A 14 -36.22 1.08 -15.32
C VAL A 14 -36.55 1.82 -14.03
N CYS A 15 -37.31 1.18 -13.15
CA CYS A 15 -37.80 1.78 -11.92
C CYS A 15 -36.72 1.71 -10.83
N SER A 16 -35.76 2.63 -10.95
CA SER A 16 -34.65 2.83 -10.03
C SER A 16 -34.74 4.20 -9.34
N CYS A 17 -33.77 4.46 -8.45
CA CYS A 17 -33.58 5.77 -7.84
C CYS A 17 -33.36 6.92 -8.83
N ASP A 18 -32.88 6.62 -10.05
CA ASP A 18 -32.66 7.64 -11.07
C ASP A 18 -33.98 8.08 -11.72
N LEU A 19 -35.00 7.22 -11.69
CA LEU A 19 -36.33 7.50 -12.26
C LEU A 19 -37.19 8.38 -11.35
N VAL A 20 -36.85 8.51 -10.06
CA VAL A 20 -37.66 9.26 -9.06
C VAL A 20 -37.93 10.70 -9.51
N LYS A 21 -36.89 11.42 -9.95
CA LYS A 21 -37.02 12.80 -10.45
C LYS A 21 -37.99 12.91 -11.63
N PHE A 22 -37.93 11.95 -12.54
CA PHE A 22 -38.82 11.90 -13.69
C PHE A 22 -40.26 11.61 -13.28
N THR A 23 -40.47 10.65 -12.36
CA THR A 23 -41.82 10.37 -11.82
C THR A 23 -42.41 11.53 -11.04
N ASP A 24 -41.60 12.30 -10.30
CA ASP A 24 -42.07 13.48 -9.58
C ASP A 24 -42.48 14.60 -10.52
N TRP A 25 -41.67 14.85 -11.57
CA TRP A 25 -42.03 15.78 -12.64
C TRP A 25 -43.34 15.35 -13.33
N MET A 26 -43.49 14.07 -13.68
CA MET A 26 -44.73 13.58 -14.31
C MET A 26 -45.96 13.77 -13.41
N ARG A 27 -45.84 13.55 -12.10
CA ARG A 27 -46.96 13.81 -11.15
C ARG A 27 -47.33 15.28 -11.10
N GLN A 28 -46.34 16.16 -11.10
CA GLN A 28 -46.56 17.61 -11.10
C GLN A 28 -47.29 18.06 -12.37
N GLN A 29 -46.98 17.44 -13.51
CA GLN A 29 -47.53 17.78 -14.81
C GLN A 29 -48.83 17.02 -15.16
N TYR A 30 -49.13 15.94 -14.43
CA TYR A 30 -50.28 15.08 -14.65
C TYR A 30 -51.62 15.84 -14.83
N PRO A 31 -52.02 16.77 -13.93
CA PRO A 31 -53.30 17.46 -14.08
C PRO A 31 -53.38 18.34 -15.34
N ILE A 32 -52.25 18.85 -15.84
CA ILE A 32 -52.18 19.71 -17.03
C ILE A 32 -52.38 18.85 -18.29
N TYR A 33 -51.59 17.79 -18.44
CA TYR A 33 -51.64 16.94 -19.64
C TYR A 33 -52.82 15.96 -19.66
N GLN A 34 -53.45 15.65 -18.51
CA GLN A 34 -54.66 14.82 -18.47
C GLN A 34 -55.84 15.50 -19.18
N ILE A 35 -55.92 16.84 -19.11
CA ILE A 35 -56.96 17.65 -19.76
C ILE A 35 -56.71 17.73 -21.27
N GLU A 36 -55.46 17.92 -21.69
CA GLU A 36 -55.09 18.11 -23.10
C GLU A 36 -55.12 16.81 -23.92
N ASN A 37 -54.65 15.68 -23.37
CA ASN A 37 -54.45 14.44 -24.12
C ASN A 37 -55.48 13.33 -23.79
N LYS A 38 -56.60 13.66 -23.12
CA LYS A 38 -57.68 12.71 -22.76
C LYS A 38 -57.18 11.39 -22.14
N GLY A 39 -56.10 11.47 -21.36
CA GLY A 39 -55.52 10.32 -20.65
C GLY A 39 -54.78 9.27 -21.51
N SER A 40 -54.64 9.44 -22.83
CA SER A 40 -53.99 8.41 -23.68
C SER A 40 -52.46 8.41 -23.58
N TRP A 41 -51.86 9.51 -23.14
CA TRP A 41 -50.41 9.73 -23.13
C TRP A 41 -49.61 8.83 -22.18
N LEU A 42 -50.29 8.28 -21.16
CA LEU A 42 -49.70 7.41 -20.14
C LEU A 42 -50.16 5.95 -20.26
N SER A 43 -51.03 5.63 -21.23
CA SER A 43 -51.51 4.27 -21.45
C SER A 43 -50.31 3.34 -21.70
N ASN A 44 -50.23 2.21 -20.98
CA ASN A 44 -49.14 1.24 -21.08
C ASN A 44 -47.73 1.77 -20.69
N ALA A 45 -47.64 2.84 -19.90
CA ALA A 45 -46.37 3.26 -19.29
C ALA A 45 -46.15 2.50 -17.98
N MET A 46 -45.38 1.41 -18.04
CA MET A 46 -45.17 0.49 -16.92
C MET A 46 -43.69 0.38 -16.54
N CYS A 47 -43.45 0.07 -15.27
CA CYS A 47 -42.14 -0.34 -14.77
C CYS A 47 -41.78 -1.73 -15.30
N ASN A 48 -40.91 -1.83 -16.30
CA ASN A 48 -40.57 -3.13 -16.89
C ASN A 48 -39.34 -3.78 -16.25
N LYS A 49 -38.45 -2.98 -15.61
CA LYS A 49 -37.18 -3.45 -15.05
C LYS A 49 -36.88 -2.81 -13.69
N MET A 50 -36.30 -3.59 -12.78
CA MET A 50 -35.70 -3.13 -11.51
C MET A 50 -34.17 -2.98 -11.69
N PRO A 51 -33.48 -2.01 -11.05
CA PRO A 51 -32.04 -1.77 -11.19
C PRO A 51 -31.13 -3.00 -11.02
N ASN A 52 -31.59 -4.07 -10.35
CA ASN A 52 -30.81 -5.28 -10.12
C ASN A 52 -31.38 -6.54 -10.81
N GLY A 53 -32.36 -6.40 -11.71
CA GLY A 53 -32.99 -7.54 -12.40
C GLY A 53 -33.71 -8.54 -11.49
N SER A 54 -33.85 -8.23 -10.19
CA SER A 54 -34.18 -9.21 -9.16
C SER A 54 -35.61 -9.73 -9.25
N HIS A 55 -36.58 -8.97 -9.78
CA HIS A 55 -37.89 -9.47 -10.20
C HIS A 55 -38.50 -8.56 -11.28
N PRO A 56 -39.23 -9.11 -12.27
CA PRO A 56 -40.11 -8.29 -13.09
C PRO A 56 -41.24 -7.77 -12.18
N ILE A 57 -41.26 -6.47 -11.91
CA ILE A 57 -42.46 -5.83 -11.39
C ILE A 57 -43.42 -5.71 -12.59
N SER A 58 -43.98 -6.83 -13.05
CA SER A 58 -45.09 -6.75 -13.97
C SER A 58 -46.25 -6.08 -13.22
N ASN A 59 -46.82 -5.03 -13.79
CA ASN A 59 -48.06 -4.35 -13.36
C ASN A 59 -47.92 -3.18 -12.37
N VAL A 60 -46.76 -2.52 -12.24
CA VAL A 60 -46.71 -1.19 -11.59
C VAL A 60 -46.74 -0.09 -12.65
N MET A 61 -47.79 0.73 -12.60
CA MET A 61 -47.87 1.93 -13.42
C MET A 61 -46.76 2.91 -13.03
N LEU A 62 -46.22 3.61 -14.02
CA LEU A 62 -45.12 4.54 -13.84
C LEU A 62 -45.41 5.65 -12.81
N LEU A 63 -46.67 6.09 -12.69
CA LEU A 63 -47.10 7.08 -11.70
C LEU A 63 -47.19 6.52 -10.26
N ASP A 64 -47.48 5.23 -10.13
CA ASP A 64 -47.65 4.55 -8.84
C ASP A 64 -46.31 4.13 -8.22
N PHE A 65 -45.24 4.11 -9.01
CA PHE A 65 -43.89 3.83 -8.52
C PHE A 65 -43.41 4.90 -7.55
N ARG A 66 -43.37 4.59 -6.25
CA ARG A 66 -42.88 5.50 -5.21
C ARG A 66 -41.63 4.94 -4.54
N LEU A 67 -40.56 5.71 -4.60
CA LEU A 67 -39.39 5.58 -3.73
C LEU A 67 -39.25 6.91 -2.99
N SER A 68 -38.94 6.87 -1.70
CA SER A 68 -38.60 8.09 -0.98
C SER A 68 -37.24 8.58 -1.45
N TRP A 69 -37.07 9.91 -1.49
CA TRP A 69 -35.75 10.52 -1.69
C TRP A 69 -34.74 9.98 -0.66
N TRP A 70 -35.19 9.71 0.56
CA TRP A 70 -34.38 9.12 1.64
C TRP A 70 -33.91 7.70 1.33
N ASP A 71 -34.74 6.87 0.68
CA ASP A 71 -34.36 5.50 0.31
C ASP A 71 -33.20 5.49 -0.68
N CYS A 72 -33.21 6.45 -1.60
CA CYS A 72 -32.22 6.59 -2.64
C CYS A 72 -30.94 7.28 -2.17
N TYR A 73 -31.07 8.31 -1.33
CA TYR A 73 -29.95 9.02 -0.74
C TYR A 73 -29.20 8.14 0.28
N SER A 74 -29.93 7.40 1.11
CA SER A 74 -29.36 6.47 2.10
C SER A 74 -28.48 5.40 1.45
N ARG A 75 -28.93 4.78 0.36
CA ARG A 75 -28.12 3.77 -0.37
C ARG A 75 -26.80 4.33 -0.90
N ARG A 76 -26.82 5.54 -1.48
CA ARG A 76 -25.61 6.19 -2.00
C ARG A 76 -24.66 6.55 -0.86
N LEU A 77 -25.19 7.13 0.22
CA LEU A 77 -24.40 7.45 1.40
C LEU A 77 -23.74 6.21 2.02
N ILE A 78 -24.50 5.11 2.19
CA ILE A 78 -23.97 3.87 2.75
C ILE A 78 -22.85 3.31 1.87
N ALA A 79 -23.00 3.34 0.53
CA ALA A 79 -21.96 2.91 -0.39
C ALA A 79 -20.68 3.76 -0.30
N VAL A 80 -20.83 5.09 -0.22
CA VAL A 80 -19.68 6.01 -0.07
C VAL A 80 -19.00 5.84 1.29
N LEU A 81 -19.77 5.73 2.37
CA LEU A 81 -19.21 5.54 3.72
C LEU A 81 -18.52 4.18 3.86
N SER A 82 -19.13 3.11 3.36
CA SER A 82 -18.53 1.77 3.42
C SER A 82 -17.24 1.67 2.61
N SER A 83 -17.20 2.27 1.41
CA SER A 83 -15.97 2.33 0.61
C SER A 83 -14.88 3.17 1.28
N ALA A 84 -15.22 4.31 1.87
CA ALA A 84 -14.27 5.15 2.61
C ALA A 84 -13.70 4.43 3.84
N ILE A 85 -14.56 3.81 4.66
CA ILE A 85 -14.14 3.04 5.84
C ILE A 85 -13.29 1.84 5.43
N GLY A 86 -13.71 1.09 4.40
CA GLY A 86 -12.95 -0.03 3.87
C GLY A 86 -11.56 0.41 3.38
N GLY A 87 -11.47 1.52 2.66
CA GLY A 87 -10.21 2.09 2.21
C GLY A 87 -9.27 2.46 3.37
N LEU A 88 -9.81 3.13 4.40
CA LEU A 88 -9.05 3.47 5.60
C LEU A 88 -8.52 2.24 6.33
N MET A 89 -9.34 1.19 6.46
CA MET A 89 -8.93 -0.06 7.10
C MET A 89 -7.79 -0.75 6.36
N VAL A 90 -7.84 -0.78 5.01
CA VAL A 90 -6.77 -1.34 4.18
C VAL A 90 -5.49 -0.54 4.35
N VAL A 91 -5.55 0.79 4.26
CA VAL A 91 -4.36 1.65 4.45
C VAL A 91 -3.76 1.46 5.84
N PHE A 92 -4.60 1.39 6.87
CA PHE A 92 -4.15 1.17 8.24
C PHE A 92 -3.50 -0.21 8.42
N ALA A 93 -4.10 -1.27 7.87
CA ALA A 93 -3.55 -2.61 7.91
C ALA A 93 -2.20 -2.71 7.19
N VAL A 94 -2.09 -2.14 5.99
CA VAL A 94 -0.83 -2.11 5.21
C VAL A 94 0.23 -1.31 5.96
N SER A 95 -0.11 -0.12 6.45
CA SER A 95 0.84 0.74 7.18
C SER A 95 1.33 0.07 8.46
N SER A 96 0.44 -0.62 9.17
CA SER A 96 0.77 -1.38 10.38
C SER A 96 1.67 -2.58 10.06
N ALA A 97 1.37 -3.32 8.99
CA ALA A 97 2.19 -4.44 8.54
C ALA A 97 3.59 -3.97 8.13
N VAL A 98 3.69 -2.91 7.32
CA VAL A 98 4.97 -2.31 6.90
C VAL A 98 5.75 -1.83 8.12
N SER A 99 5.09 -1.18 9.08
CA SER A 99 5.74 -0.70 10.30
C SER A 99 6.24 -1.86 11.17
N ARG A 100 5.45 -2.92 11.35
CA ARG A 100 5.81 -4.09 12.15
C ARG A 100 6.95 -4.89 11.51
N TYR A 101 6.91 -5.06 10.20
CA TYR A 101 7.86 -5.87 9.44
C TYR A 101 8.94 -5.05 8.74
N ARG A 102 9.14 -3.78 9.13
CA ARG A 102 10.07 -2.83 8.49
C ARG A 102 11.46 -3.42 8.25
N TRP A 103 11.98 -4.14 9.24
CA TRP A 103 13.32 -4.74 9.19
C TRP A 103 13.37 -5.98 8.30
N LYS A 104 12.32 -6.80 8.32
CA LYS A 104 12.20 -7.97 7.44
C LYS A 104 12.03 -7.56 5.98
N LEU A 105 11.24 -6.52 5.71
CA LEU A 105 11.06 -5.94 4.37
C LEU A 105 12.37 -5.34 3.84
N ARG A 106 13.08 -4.55 4.66
CA ARG A 106 14.40 -4.01 4.29
C ARG A 106 15.39 -5.12 3.98
N TYR A 107 15.46 -6.15 4.82
CA TYR A 107 16.36 -7.28 4.58
C TYR A 107 15.99 -8.06 3.32
N ALA A 108 14.70 -8.33 3.08
CA ALA A 108 14.23 -8.99 1.86
C ALA A 108 14.54 -8.18 0.60
N LEU A 109 14.32 -6.85 0.64
CA LEU A 109 14.70 -5.92 -0.43
C LEU A 109 16.22 -5.94 -0.67
N LEU A 110 17.02 -5.85 0.39
CA LEU A 110 18.47 -5.91 0.29
C LEU A 110 18.93 -7.24 -0.32
N ALA A 111 18.41 -8.36 0.16
CA ALA A 111 18.71 -9.69 -0.37
C ALA A 111 18.32 -9.83 -1.84
N PHE A 112 17.17 -9.28 -2.24
CA PHE A 112 16.74 -9.21 -3.63
C PHE A 112 17.70 -8.37 -4.48
N CYS A 113 18.05 -7.17 -4.02
CA CYS A 113 19.00 -6.30 -4.71
C CYS A 113 20.39 -6.94 -4.86
N ILE A 114 20.86 -7.67 -3.86
CA ILE A 114 22.12 -8.42 -3.93
C ILE A 114 22.03 -9.55 -4.96
N ARG A 115 20.94 -10.34 -4.94
CA ARG A 115 20.74 -11.45 -5.91
C ARG A 115 20.66 -10.96 -7.35
N HIS A 116 20.08 -9.79 -7.58
CA HIS A 116 19.94 -9.18 -8.90
C HIS A 116 21.12 -8.29 -9.29
N GLY A 117 22.18 -8.24 -8.47
CA GLY A 117 23.39 -7.45 -8.78
C GLY A 117 23.17 -5.93 -8.79
N LEU A 118 22.02 -5.45 -8.31
CA LEU A 118 21.68 -4.02 -8.19
C LEU A 118 22.49 -3.35 -7.08
N VAL A 119 22.91 -4.14 -6.09
CA VAL A 119 23.83 -3.74 -5.03
C VAL A 119 24.93 -4.79 -4.97
N ARG A 120 26.19 -4.35 -4.99
CA ARG A 120 27.32 -5.24 -4.65
C ARG A 120 27.15 -5.62 -3.18
N GLY A 121 26.64 -6.83 -2.93
CA GLY A 121 26.69 -7.39 -1.58
C GLY A 121 28.13 -7.33 -1.09
N ARG A 122 28.34 -7.01 0.20
CA ARG A 122 29.64 -7.21 0.84
C ARG A 122 29.99 -8.68 0.56
N LYS A 123 30.96 -8.91 -0.33
CA LYS A 123 31.43 -10.27 -0.60
C LYS A 123 31.82 -10.79 0.77
N LEU A 124 31.17 -11.87 1.22
CA LEU A 124 31.70 -12.66 2.32
C LEU A 124 33.14 -12.98 1.90
N GLN A 125 34.11 -12.31 2.50
CA GLN A 125 35.48 -12.36 2.04
C GLN A 125 35.90 -13.82 2.19
N SER A 126 36.06 -14.50 1.06
CA SER A 126 36.28 -15.95 1.02
C SER A 126 37.62 -16.36 1.61
N GLU A 127 38.48 -15.38 1.90
CA GLU A 127 39.75 -15.55 2.60
C GLU A 127 39.90 -14.40 3.60
N TRP A 128 39.84 -14.74 4.89
CA TRP A 128 40.27 -13.85 5.96
C TRP A 128 41.76 -13.61 5.80
N THR A 129 42.17 -12.35 5.77
CA THR A 129 43.59 -11.97 5.64
C THR A 129 44.32 -12.22 6.96
N TYR A 130 43.61 -12.00 8.07
CA TYR A 130 44.10 -12.18 9.43
C TYR A 130 43.22 -13.17 10.20
N ASP A 131 43.83 -13.87 11.16
CA ASP A 131 43.15 -14.77 12.07
C ASP A 131 42.49 -14.01 13.23
N ALA A 132 43.10 -12.89 13.66
CA ALA A 132 42.48 -11.93 14.56
C ALA A 132 43.02 -10.50 14.37
N CYS A 133 42.22 -9.48 14.69
CA CYS A 133 42.67 -8.10 14.86
C CYS A 133 42.54 -7.66 16.32
N PHE A 134 43.52 -6.91 16.81
CA PHE A 134 43.49 -6.30 18.14
C PHE A 134 43.10 -4.84 18.04
N ILE A 135 42.06 -4.43 18.78
CA ILE A 135 41.61 -3.05 18.87
C ILE A 135 41.67 -2.64 20.34
N TYR A 136 42.65 -1.82 20.67
CA TYR A 136 42.91 -1.34 22.02
C TYR A 136 43.08 0.18 22.02
N ASP A 137 43.15 0.77 23.21
CA ASP A 137 43.45 2.19 23.36
C ASP A 137 44.95 2.41 23.18
N GLU A 138 45.32 2.98 22.03
CA GLU A 138 46.71 3.32 21.69
C GLU A 138 47.31 4.39 22.62
N THR A 139 46.49 5.11 23.40
CA THR A 139 46.98 6.15 24.32
C THR A 139 47.52 5.59 25.63
N ASP A 140 47.18 4.35 25.98
CA ASP A 140 47.71 3.67 27.15
C ASP A 140 48.97 2.89 26.77
N SER A 141 50.14 3.47 27.07
CA SER A 141 51.43 2.88 26.76
C SER A 141 51.64 1.51 27.41
N SER A 142 51.01 1.25 28.56
CA SER A 142 51.14 -0.05 29.24
C SER A 142 50.38 -1.16 28.51
N VAL A 143 49.26 -0.80 27.88
CA VAL A 143 48.45 -1.72 27.08
C VAL A 143 49.08 -1.94 25.72
N SER A 144 49.57 -0.88 25.05
CA SER A 144 50.28 -1.00 23.76
C SER A 144 51.49 -1.93 23.88
N GLU A 145 52.36 -1.74 24.88
CA GLU A 145 53.55 -2.58 25.06
C GLU A 145 53.17 -4.05 25.33
N TRP A 146 52.15 -4.28 26.16
CA TRP A 146 51.66 -5.63 26.45
C TRP A 146 51.01 -6.31 25.23
N VAL A 147 50.23 -5.58 24.44
CA VAL A 147 49.60 -6.11 23.22
C VAL A 147 50.66 -6.46 22.19
N GLY A 148 51.66 -5.59 21.97
CA GLY A 148 52.76 -5.86 21.05
C GLY A 148 53.54 -7.13 21.42
N ASP A 149 53.86 -7.31 22.71
CA ASP A 149 54.51 -8.53 23.22
C ASP A 149 53.64 -9.79 23.04
N LEU A 150 52.33 -9.65 23.24
CA LEU A 150 51.37 -10.74 23.07
C LEU A 150 51.23 -11.12 21.59
N VAL A 151 51.08 -10.14 20.71
CA VAL A 151 51.01 -10.33 19.25
C VAL A 151 52.27 -11.04 18.77
N LEU A 152 53.45 -10.57 19.18
CA LEU A 152 54.72 -11.19 18.81
C LEU A 152 54.78 -12.68 19.22
N LYS A 153 54.41 -13.01 20.46
CA LYS A 153 54.38 -14.40 20.95
C LYS A 153 53.39 -15.26 20.17
N LEU A 154 52.21 -14.74 19.88
CA LEU A 154 51.17 -15.48 19.14
C LEU A 154 51.57 -15.71 17.67
N GLU A 155 52.27 -14.76 17.05
CA GLU A 155 52.82 -14.90 15.70
C GLU A 155 54.00 -15.89 15.67
N THR A 156 54.88 -15.89 16.68
CA THR A 156 56.03 -16.82 16.71
C THR A 156 55.65 -18.24 17.09
N ASP A 157 54.84 -18.41 18.14
CA ASP A 157 54.60 -19.71 18.75
C ASP A 157 53.48 -20.46 18.04
N LEU A 158 52.43 -19.74 17.63
CA LEU A 158 51.22 -20.31 17.03
C LEU A 158 51.09 -20.02 15.53
N ARG A 159 52.00 -19.20 14.95
CA ARG A 159 51.99 -18.81 13.53
C ARG A 159 50.65 -18.20 13.08
N LEU A 160 49.98 -17.50 13.99
CA LEU A 160 48.77 -16.76 13.68
C LEU A 160 49.12 -15.50 12.86
N ARG A 161 48.22 -15.09 11.96
CA ARG A 161 48.34 -13.81 11.25
C ARG A 161 47.51 -12.77 11.98
N LEU A 162 48.15 -11.84 12.66
CA LEU A 162 47.48 -10.86 13.49
C LEU A 162 47.58 -9.47 12.89
N TYR A 163 46.49 -8.70 13.00
CA TYR A 163 46.49 -7.27 12.67
C TYR A 163 46.60 -6.44 13.95
N GLU A 164 47.55 -5.51 13.96
CA GLU A 164 47.76 -4.55 15.04
C GLU A 164 47.74 -3.13 14.46
N ALA A 165 46.89 -2.25 14.99
CA ALA A 165 46.64 -0.93 14.41
C ALA A 165 47.91 -0.04 14.39
N GLU A 166 48.71 -0.05 15.45
CA GLU A 166 49.93 0.76 15.55
C GLU A 166 51.02 0.33 14.54
N ARG A 167 51.03 -0.95 14.15
CA ARG A 167 52.02 -1.54 13.25
C ARG A 167 51.58 -1.55 11.78
N ASP A 168 50.32 -1.94 11.55
CA ASP A 168 49.82 -2.32 10.22
C ASP A 168 48.93 -1.25 9.58
N ALA A 169 48.52 -0.22 10.32
CA ALA A 169 47.70 0.86 9.77
C ALA A 169 48.52 1.79 8.86
N PRO A 170 48.03 2.12 7.64
CA PRO A 170 48.70 3.06 6.76
C PRO A 170 48.63 4.49 7.31
N VAL A 171 49.78 5.16 7.39
CA VAL A 171 49.89 6.53 7.89
C VAL A 171 49.05 7.50 7.03
N GLY A 172 48.18 8.26 7.68
CA GLY A 172 47.33 9.27 7.03
C GLY A 172 45.96 8.78 6.56
N SER A 173 45.58 7.53 6.86
CA SER A 173 44.21 7.05 6.65
C SER A 173 43.26 7.50 7.77
N ASN A 174 41.95 7.41 7.51
CA ASN A 174 40.94 7.59 8.55
C ASN A 174 40.93 6.37 9.48
N MET A 175 41.25 6.57 10.76
CA MET A 175 41.34 5.50 11.76
C MET A 175 40.06 4.66 11.85
N LEU A 176 38.88 5.28 11.71
CA LEU A 176 37.60 4.56 11.78
C LEU A 176 37.38 3.63 10.58
N ASP A 177 37.77 4.08 9.38
CA ASP A 177 37.63 3.28 8.16
C ASP A 177 38.65 2.13 8.16
N GLU A 178 39.85 2.34 8.70
CA GLU A 178 40.86 1.29 8.82
C GLU A 178 40.48 0.25 9.88
N ALA A 179 40.01 0.67 11.05
CA ALA A 179 39.50 -0.26 12.06
C ALA A 179 38.35 -1.11 11.51
N ALA A 180 37.40 -0.49 10.78
CA ALA A 180 36.33 -1.22 10.12
C ALA A 180 36.83 -2.20 9.05
N SER A 181 37.85 -1.80 8.28
CA SER A 181 38.55 -2.63 7.29
C SER A 181 39.27 -3.81 7.95
N ALA A 182 39.95 -3.60 9.06
CA ALA A 182 40.66 -4.63 9.82
C ALA A 182 39.69 -5.67 10.38
N ILE A 183 38.55 -5.25 10.94
CA ILE A 183 37.49 -6.15 11.42
C ILE A 183 36.92 -6.99 10.27
N ASP A 184 36.67 -6.38 9.10
CA ASP A 184 36.11 -7.08 7.95
C ASP A 184 37.09 -8.13 7.38
N LYS A 185 38.40 -7.88 7.51
CA LYS A 185 39.49 -8.78 7.04
C LYS A 185 39.92 -9.85 8.04
N SER A 186 39.47 -9.77 9.30
CA SER A 186 39.95 -10.62 10.40
C SER A 186 38.89 -11.58 10.91
N ARG A 187 39.24 -12.86 11.08
CA ARG A 187 38.29 -13.88 11.52
C ARG A 187 37.71 -13.61 12.92
N HIS A 188 38.51 -12.99 13.78
CA HIS A 188 38.13 -12.55 15.11
C HIS A 188 38.56 -11.10 15.37
N ALA A 189 37.82 -10.36 16.17
CA ALA A 189 38.22 -9.07 16.70
C ALA A 189 38.32 -9.18 18.22
N VAL A 190 39.46 -8.74 18.76
CA VAL A 190 39.82 -8.80 20.19
C VAL A 190 39.98 -7.38 20.72
#